data_AF-A0A5J4S0D9-F1
#
_entry.id   AF-A0A5J4S0D9-F1
#
_cell.length_a   1.000
_cell.length_b   1.000
_cell.length_c   1.000
_cell.angle_alpha   90.00
_cell.angle_beta   90.00
_cell.angle_gamma   90.00
#
_symmetry.space_group_name_H-M   'P 1'
#
loop_
_entity.id
_entity.type
_entity.pdbx_description
1 polymer ?
#
loop_
_entity_poly.entity_id
_entity_poly.type
_entity_poly.pdbx_seq_one_letter_code
_entity_poly.pdbx_strand_id
1 'polypeptide(L)'
;GSDIHRIKAKKVGHLKANKMQDAVYEDGPFEVAFSVYEDFKNYESGVYEHTVGKLLGGHAVVLIGWGVENDIPYWIIQNSWGEDWGEEGFFRILRGKNECGIESNAWQGHFSC
;
A
#
# COMPACT_ATOMS: atom_id res chain seq x y z
N GLY A 1 3.04 34.19 -14.08
CA GLY A 1 2.66 32.93 -14.74
C GLY A 1 3.32 31.82 -13.97
N SER A 2 2.60 30.75 -13.63
CA SER A 2 3.17 29.61 -12.93
C SER A 2 3.95 28.73 -13.91
N ASP A 3 5.26 28.55 -13.68
CA ASP A 3 6.04 27.52 -14.35
C ASP A 3 5.61 26.14 -13.83
N ILE A 4 4.96 25.36 -14.69
CA ILE A 4 4.54 24.00 -14.38
C ILE A 4 5.44 23.03 -15.12
N HIS A 5 6.23 22.25 -14.39
CA HIS A 5 7.03 21.15 -14.93
C HIS A 5 6.32 19.81 -14.66
N ARG A 6 6.05 19.03 -15.73
CA ARG A 6 5.47 17.68 -15.63
C ARG A 6 6.45 16.66 -16.19
N ILE A 7 6.67 15.57 -15.45
CA ILE A 7 7.46 14.43 -15.93
C ILE A 7 6.48 13.39 -16.49
N LYS A 8 6.68 12.99 -17.74
CA LYS A 8 5.86 11.97 -18.39
C LYS A 8 6.38 10.58 -18.04
N ALA A 9 5.54 9.74 -17.45
CA ALA A 9 5.82 8.31 -17.31
C ALA A 9 5.91 7.65 -18.69
N LYS A 10 6.85 6.70 -18.87
CA LYS A 10 6.92 5.92 -20.12
C LYS A 10 5.73 4.96 -20.21
N LYS A 11 5.27 4.44 -19.07
CA LYS A 11 4.09 3.58 -18.94
C LYS A 11 3.42 3.82 -17.60
N VAL A 12 2.11 3.77 -17.55
CA VAL A 12 1.32 3.67 -16.31
C VAL A 12 0.43 2.45 -16.46
N GLY A 13 0.31 1.65 -15.40
CA GLY A 13 -0.49 0.44 -15.48
C GLY A 13 -0.93 -0.08 -14.12
N HIS A 14 -2.02 -0.84 -14.18
CA HIS A 14 -2.50 -1.64 -13.08
C HIS A 14 -1.59 -2.87 -12.88
N LEU A 15 -1.18 -3.12 -11.64
CA LEU A 15 -0.39 -4.28 -11.26
C LEU A 15 -1.30 -5.39 -10.73
N LYS A 16 -1.06 -6.62 -11.22
CA LYS A 16 -1.68 -7.82 -10.64
C LYS A 16 -0.97 -8.20 -9.35
N ALA A 17 -1.70 -8.78 -8.39
CA ALA A 17 -1.18 -9.25 -7.11
C ALA A 17 0.15 -10.04 -7.22
N ASN A 18 0.22 -10.99 -8.16
CA ASN A 18 1.40 -11.83 -8.39
C ASN A 18 2.61 -11.10 -8.99
N LYS A 19 2.48 -9.79 -9.29
CA LYS A 19 3.54 -8.93 -9.81
C LYS A 19 3.93 -7.81 -8.86
N MET A 20 3.21 -7.63 -7.76
CA MET A 20 3.47 -6.56 -6.80
C MET A 20 4.82 -6.71 -6.10
N GLN A 21 5.26 -7.93 -5.78
CA GLN A 21 6.59 -8.16 -5.18
C GLN A 21 7.71 -7.83 -6.17
N ASP A 22 7.63 -8.34 -7.41
CA ASP A 22 8.58 -8.03 -8.48
C ASP A 22 8.65 -6.51 -8.71
N ALA A 23 7.49 -5.85 -8.81
CA ALA A 23 7.38 -4.43 -9.10
C ALA A 23 8.02 -3.54 -8.02
N VAL A 24 7.75 -3.79 -6.73
CA VAL A 24 8.38 -2.96 -5.68
C VAL A 24 9.88 -3.23 -5.54
N TYR A 25 10.33 -4.44 -5.89
CA TYR A 25 11.75 -4.78 -5.90
C TYR A 25 12.52 -4.13 -7.05
N GLU A 26 11.98 -4.20 -8.28
CA GLU A 26 12.67 -3.80 -9.50
C GLU A 26 12.50 -2.31 -9.81
N ASP A 27 11.29 -1.78 -9.59
CA ASP A 27 10.90 -0.42 -9.97
C ASP A 27 10.73 0.52 -8.76
N GLY A 28 10.72 -0.03 -7.54
CA GLY A 28 10.57 0.72 -6.30
C GLY A 28 9.11 0.95 -5.88
N PRO A 29 8.89 1.78 -4.84
CA PRO A 29 7.57 1.99 -4.25
C PRO A 29 6.49 2.45 -5.22
N PHE A 30 5.26 2.00 -5.01
CA PHE A 30 4.12 2.34 -5.87
C PHE A 30 2.82 2.50 -5.09
N GLU A 31 1.81 3.10 -5.72
CA GLU A 31 0.52 3.38 -5.10
C GLU A 31 -0.36 2.12 -5.05
N VAL A 32 -0.99 1.90 -3.90
CA VAL A 32 -2.08 0.94 -3.73
C VAL A 32 -3.25 1.61 -3.04
N ALA A 33 -4.46 1.13 -3.31
CA ALA A 33 -5.64 1.54 -2.56
C ALA A 33 -6.29 0.34 -1.85
N PHE A 34 -6.87 0.59 -0.68
CA PHE A 34 -7.57 -0.41 0.12
C PHE A 34 -8.79 0.18 0.81
N SER A 35 -9.68 -0.68 1.26
CA SER A 35 -10.84 -0.30 2.06
C SER A 35 -10.43 -0.09 3.51
N VAL A 36 -10.80 1.06 4.07
CA VAL A 36 -10.56 1.41 5.47
C VAL A 36 -11.81 1.10 6.28
N TYR A 37 -11.63 0.40 7.38
CA TYR A 37 -12.67 0.09 8.36
C TYR A 37 -12.42 0.87 9.68
N GLU A 38 -13.41 0.88 10.55
CA GLU A 38 -13.31 1.57 11.87
C GLU A 38 -12.16 1.04 12.73
N ASP A 39 -11.86 -0.26 12.67
CA ASP A 39 -10.77 -0.88 13.43
C ASP A 39 -9.38 -0.40 12.99
N PHE A 40 -9.17 -0.15 11.69
CA PHE A 40 -7.90 0.32 11.13
C PHE A 40 -7.45 1.67 11.73
N LYS A 41 -8.39 2.53 12.11
CA LYS A 41 -8.04 3.83 12.73
C LYS A 41 -7.26 3.67 14.03
N ASN A 42 -7.51 2.57 14.75
CA ASN A 42 -6.88 2.25 16.02
C ASN A 42 -5.69 1.30 15.86
N TYR A 43 -5.20 1.07 14.62
CA TYR A 43 -4.00 0.28 14.40
C TYR A 43 -2.78 0.94 15.07
N GLU A 44 -2.07 0.14 15.87
CA GLU A 44 -0.81 0.56 16.52
C GLU A 44 0.38 -0.27 16.00
N SER A 45 0.23 -1.58 15.86
CA SER A 45 1.29 -2.47 15.37
C SER A 45 0.76 -3.84 14.95
N GLY A 46 1.61 -4.64 14.30
CA GLY A 46 1.30 -6.02 13.90
C GLY A 46 0.85 -6.15 12.45
N VAL A 47 0.42 -7.34 12.03
CA VAL A 47 -0.15 -7.54 10.69
C VAL A 47 -1.65 -7.30 10.76
N TYR A 48 -2.12 -6.20 10.16
CA TYR A 48 -3.53 -5.85 10.08
C TYR A 48 -4.31 -6.88 9.23
N GLU A 49 -5.40 -7.37 9.80
CA GLU A 49 -6.50 -8.12 9.17
C GLU A 49 -7.78 -7.53 9.76
N HIS A 50 -8.72 -7.12 8.91
CA HIS A 50 -9.97 -6.54 9.37
C HIS A 50 -10.78 -7.59 10.14
N THR A 51 -11.26 -7.22 11.32
CA THR A 51 -12.05 -8.13 12.17
C THR A 51 -13.40 -7.56 12.58
N VAL A 52 -13.48 -6.24 12.78
CA VAL A 52 -14.68 -5.59 13.33
C VAL A 52 -14.86 -4.16 12.82
N GLY A 53 -16.10 -3.67 12.91
CA GLY A 53 -16.42 -2.28 12.57
C GLY A 53 -16.84 -2.08 11.12
N LYS A 54 -17.36 -0.90 10.84
CA LYS A 54 -17.97 -0.56 9.55
C LYS A 54 -16.93 -0.09 8.54
N LEU A 55 -17.25 -0.29 7.26
CA LEU A 55 -16.53 0.34 6.15
C LEU A 55 -16.63 1.86 6.25
N LEU A 56 -15.50 2.54 6.20
CA LEU A 56 -15.40 4.00 6.22
C LEU A 56 -15.13 4.60 4.84
N GLY A 57 -14.57 3.83 3.91
CA GLY A 57 -14.29 4.27 2.54
C GLY A 57 -13.04 3.62 1.97
N GLY A 58 -12.51 4.19 0.89
CA GLY A 58 -11.22 3.81 0.31
C GLY A 58 -10.11 4.78 0.71
N HIS A 59 -8.88 4.30 0.78
CA HIS A 59 -7.69 5.10 1.07
C HIS A 59 -6.53 4.65 0.18
N ALA A 60 -5.75 5.62 -0.31
CA ALA A 60 -4.59 5.40 -1.18
C ALA A 60 -3.29 5.63 -0.37
N VAL A 61 -2.36 4.69 -0.51
CA VAL A 61 -1.15 4.57 0.29
C VAL A 61 -0.01 4.03 -0.58
N VAL A 62 1.22 4.07 -0.07
CA VAL A 62 2.40 3.65 -0.83
C VAL A 62 2.90 2.31 -0.33
N LEU A 63 2.92 1.30 -1.22
CA LEU A 63 3.53 0.01 -0.93
C LEU A 63 5.04 0.13 -1.12
N ILE A 64 5.80 -0.21 -0.06
CA ILE A 64 7.25 -0.04 -0.02
C ILE A 64 8.02 -1.36 0.16
N GLY A 65 7.32 -2.45 0.48
CA GLY A 65 7.97 -3.76 0.66
C GLY A 65 7.01 -4.84 1.11
N TRP A 66 7.57 -5.99 1.47
CA TRP A 66 6.84 -7.15 1.98
C TRP A 66 7.72 -7.95 2.95
N GLY A 67 7.10 -8.82 3.74
CA GLY A 67 7.81 -9.71 4.65
C GLY A 67 6.98 -10.92 5.04
N VAL A 68 7.52 -11.69 5.99
CA VAL A 68 6.87 -12.80 6.67
C VAL A 68 7.27 -12.76 8.13
N GLU A 69 6.31 -12.79 9.04
CA GLU A 69 6.52 -12.86 10.49
C GLU A 69 5.64 -13.99 11.04
N ASN A 70 6.24 -14.96 11.74
CA ASN A 70 5.53 -16.12 12.29
C ASN A 70 4.65 -16.84 11.25
N ASP A 71 5.20 -17.09 10.05
CA ASP A 71 4.50 -17.67 8.90
C ASP A 71 3.34 -16.84 8.33
N ILE A 72 3.16 -15.60 8.80
CA ILE A 72 2.15 -14.66 8.30
C ILE A 72 2.82 -13.74 7.27
N PRO A 73 2.49 -13.86 5.97
CA PRO A 73 2.97 -12.95 4.95
C PRO A 73 2.28 -11.59 5.05
N TYR A 74 3.04 -10.51 4.91
CA TYR A 74 2.49 -9.14 4.94
C TYR A 74 3.10 -8.24 3.86
N TRP A 75 2.37 -7.18 3.52
CA TRP A 75 2.86 -5.99 2.82
C TRP A 75 3.30 -4.94 3.83
N ILE A 76 4.33 -4.16 3.51
CA ILE A 76 4.76 -2.98 4.27
C ILE A 76 4.30 -1.75 3.52
N ILE A 77 3.51 -0.93 4.18
CA ILE A 77 2.83 0.21 3.58
C ILE A 77 3.20 1.48 4.34
N GLN A 78 3.57 2.52 3.61
CA GLN A 78 3.71 3.87 4.14
C GLN A 78 2.35 4.57 4.11
N ASN A 79 1.85 4.95 5.28
CA ASN A 79 0.63 5.72 5.42
C ASN A 79 0.92 7.23 5.33
N SER A 80 -0.15 8.04 5.28
CA SER A 80 -0.09 9.50 5.14
C SER A 80 -0.73 10.22 6.34
N TRP A 81 -0.74 9.60 7.52
CA TRP A 81 -1.39 10.12 8.74
C TRP A 81 -0.42 10.63 9.82
N GLY A 82 0.86 10.81 9.45
CA GLY A 82 1.92 11.26 10.35
C GLY A 82 2.69 10.10 10.98
N GLU A 83 3.87 10.40 11.50
CA GLU A 83 4.80 9.42 12.08
C GLU A 83 4.30 8.88 13.44
N ASP A 84 3.45 9.63 14.14
CA ASP A 84 2.86 9.21 15.42
C ASP A 84 1.81 8.09 15.27
N TRP A 85 1.44 7.72 14.04
CA TRP A 85 0.43 6.71 13.77
C TRP A 85 1.05 5.37 13.39
N GLY A 86 0.51 4.27 13.92
CA GLY A 86 0.95 2.93 13.59
C GLY A 86 2.42 2.68 13.96
N GLU A 87 3.14 2.02 13.07
CA GLU A 87 4.55 1.68 13.25
C GLU A 87 5.43 2.80 12.67
N GLU A 88 5.49 3.95 13.33
CA GLU A 88 6.25 5.14 12.87
C GLU A 88 5.76 5.70 11.51
N GLY A 89 4.45 5.73 11.31
CA GLY A 89 3.81 6.14 10.06
C GLY A 89 3.63 5.01 9.04
N PHE A 90 4.06 3.80 9.39
CA PHE A 90 3.90 2.60 8.57
C PHE A 90 2.85 1.66 9.15
N PHE A 91 2.38 0.73 8.32
CA PHE A 91 1.63 -0.41 8.78
C PHE A 91 1.94 -1.65 7.96
N ARG A 92 1.68 -2.80 8.56
CA ARG A 92 1.74 -4.09 7.89
C ARG A 92 0.32 -4.61 7.70
N ILE A 93 0.03 -5.15 6.53
CA ILE A 93 -1.28 -5.71 6.17
C ILE A 93 -1.13 -7.07 5.54
N LEU A 94 -2.08 -7.96 5.83
CA LEU A 94 -2.03 -9.35 5.39
C LEU A 94 -1.91 -9.47 3.86
N ARG A 95 -0.90 -10.23 3.42
CA ARG A 95 -0.59 -10.47 2.01
C ARG A 95 -1.08 -11.83 1.56
N GLY A 96 -1.48 -11.95 0.30
CA GLY A 96 -1.89 -13.20 -0.35
C GLY A 96 -3.37 -13.54 -0.17
N LYS A 97 -4.13 -12.71 0.55
CA LYS A 97 -5.59 -12.85 0.71
C LYS A 97 -6.39 -11.68 0.10
N ASN A 98 -5.72 -10.75 -0.59
CA ASN A 98 -6.34 -9.49 -1.04
C ASN A 98 -7.05 -8.75 0.11
N GLU A 99 -6.40 -8.69 1.27
CA GLU A 99 -6.95 -8.10 2.49
C GLU A 99 -7.38 -6.65 2.23
N CYS A 100 -8.62 -6.32 2.61
CA CYS A 100 -9.25 -5.03 2.31
C CYS A 100 -9.17 -4.58 0.83
N GLY A 101 -9.01 -5.51 -0.11
CA GLY A 101 -8.88 -5.23 -1.55
C GLY A 101 -7.54 -4.62 -1.97
N ILE A 102 -6.50 -4.63 -1.12
CA ILE A 102 -5.24 -3.94 -1.37
C ILE A 102 -4.50 -4.44 -2.61
N GLU A 103 -4.65 -5.73 -2.95
CA GLU A 103 -3.96 -6.36 -4.08
C GLU A 103 -4.71 -6.18 -5.41
N SER A 104 -5.91 -5.57 -5.35
CA SER A 104 -6.76 -5.31 -6.51
C SER A 104 -6.64 -3.89 -7.05
N ASN A 105 -6.01 -2.98 -6.30
CA ASN A 105 -5.94 -1.56 -6.65
C ASN A 105 -4.51 -1.03 -6.62
N ALA A 106 -3.58 -1.79 -7.22
CA ALA A 106 -2.19 -1.39 -7.37
C ALA A 106 -1.95 -0.70 -8.71
N TRP A 107 -1.29 0.47 -8.68
CA TRP A 107 -0.94 1.27 -9.85
C TRP A 107 0.49 1.76 -9.78
N GLN A 108 1.22 1.63 -10.90
CA GLN A 108 2.60 2.07 -10.98
C GLN A 108 2.86 2.82 -12.27
N GLY A 109 3.65 3.90 -12.16
CA GLY A 109 4.27 4.58 -13.28
C GLY A 109 5.72 4.11 -13.45
N HIS A 110 6.09 3.70 -14.66
CA HIS A 110 7.47 3.36 -15.00
C HIS A 110 8.19 4.59 -15.58
N PHE A 111 9.29 4.94 -14.94
CA PHE A 111 10.17 6.04 -15.31
C PHE A 111 11.58 5.47 -15.53
N SER A 112 11.77 4.63 -16.55
CA SER A 112 13.13 4.19 -16.88
C SER A 112 13.99 5.41 -17.24
N CYS A 113 15.23 5.42 -16.79
CA CYS A 113 16.25 6.37 -17.19
C CYS A 113 16.50 6.34 -18.72
#